data_AF-A0A0K2IN29-F1
#
_entry.id   AF-A0A0K2IN29-F1
#
_cell.length_a   1.000
_cell.length_b   1.000
_cell.length_c   1.000
_cell.angle_alpha   90.00
_cell.angle_beta   90.00
_cell.angle_gamma   90.00
#
_symmetry.space_group_name_H-M   'P 1'
#
loop_
_entity.id
_entity.type
_entity.pdbx_description
1 polymer ?
#
loop_
_entity_poly.entity_id
_entity_poly.type
_entity_poly.pdbx_seq_one_letter_code
_entity_poly.pdbx_strand_id
1 'polypeptide(L)'
;MGIPLLLLFGLVGGAADVQAAPTHAVSRLYFDANNTLIGQGLRYCTGKTQHQGVASHANTRWIDVSYACQGDSTDVSYGSWVPAQLRQDFCTLYDACTSLMPWPEPGLPGTLGNGFYSD
;
A
#
# COMPACT_ATOMS: atom_id res chain seq x y z
N MET A 1 13.51 -52.93 -35.26
CA MET A 1 12.45 -52.04 -34.73
C MET A 1 12.66 -51.91 -33.23
N GLY A 2 12.70 -50.68 -32.70
CA GLY A 2 12.79 -50.41 -31.26
C GLY A 2 13.09 -48.93 -31.02
N ILE A 3 12.05 -48.13 -30.73
CA ILE A 3 12.14 -46.71 -30.33
C ILE A 3 11.93 -46.63 -28.78
N PRO A 4 12.21 -45.50 -28.11
CA PRO A 4 13.28 -45.36 -27.12
C PRO A 4 12.74 -45.20 -25.68
N LEU A 5 13.60 -45.21 -24.66
CA LEU A 5 13.21 -44.79 -23.31
C LEU A 5 14.04 -43.58 -22.87
N LEU A 6 13.46 -42.39 -23.09
CA LEU A 6 13.93 -41.12 -22.56
C LEU A 6 13.63 -41.07 -21.06
N LEU A 7 14.65 -41.20 -20.22
CA LEU A 7 14.55 -40.93 -18.79
C LEU A 7 14.69 -39.41 -18.56
N LEU A 8 13.55 -38.71 -18.61
CA LEU A 8 13.41 -37.39 -18.00
C LEU A 8 13.31 -37.58 -16.48
N PHE A 9 14.42 -37.45 -15.76
CA PHE A 9 14.37 -37.22 -14.32
C PHE A 9 14.10 -35.74 -14.07
N GLY A 10 12.91 -35.49 -13.50
CA GLY A 10 12.35 -34.19 -13.21
C GLY A 10 13.25 -33.33 -12.33
N LEU A 11 13.58 -32.15 -12.84
CA LEU A 11 13.86 -30.98 -12.01
C LEU A 11 12.56 -30.58 -11.32
N VAL A 12 12.29 -31.15 -10.14
CA VAL A 12 11.34 -30.56 -9.20
C VAL A 12 12.04 -29.37 -8.53
N GLY A 13 12.33 -28.36 -9.33
CA GLY A 13 12.68 -27.04 -8.83
C GLY A 13 11.39 -26.43 -8.31
N GLY A 14 11.12 -26.60 -7.02
CA GLY A 14 10.13 -25.77 -6.35
C GLY A 14 10.58 -24.32 -6.53
N ALA A 15 9.89 -23.59 -7.40
CA ALA A 15 10.06 -22.16 -7.49
C ALA A 15 9.68 -21.60 -6.12
N ALA A 16 10.68 -21.28 -5.31
CA ALA A 16 10.46 -20.31 -4.26
C ALA A 16 10.05 -19.04 -4.99
N ASP A 17 8.78 -18.62 -4.84
CA ASP A 17 8.34 -17.31 -5.29
C ASP A 17 9.17 -16.28 -4.53
N VAL A 18 10.31 -15.89 -5.12
CA VAL A 18 11.07 -14.72 -4.69
C VAL A 18 10.23 -13.54 -5.12
N GLN A 19 9.22 -13.23 -4.32
CA GLN A 19 8.42 -12.03 -4.49
C GLN A 19 9.39 -10.85 -4.33
N ALA A 20 9.71 -10.18 -5.44
CA ALA A 20 10.61 -9.04 -5.41
C ALA A 20 10.08 -8.01 -4.40
N ALA A 21 10.96 -7.48 -3.56
CA ALA A 21 10.59 -6.44 -2.61
C ALA A 21 10.00 -5.23 -3.37
N PRO A 22 8.94 -4.58 -2.85
CA PRO A 22 8.38 -3.40 -3.47
C PRO A 22 9.45 -2.32 -3.69
N THR A 23 9.38 -1.64 -4.83
CA THR A 23 10.20 -0.45 -5.09
C THR A 23 9.66 0.80 -4.40
N HIS A 24 8.39 0.75 -3.96
CA HIS A 24 7.72 1.84 -3.26
C HIS A 24 6.90 1.33 -2.07
N ALA A 25 6.95 2.07 -0.97
CA ALA A 25 5.98 2.00 0.11
C ALA A 25 4.79 2.92 -0.18
N VAL A 26 3.63 2.66 0.41
CA VAL A 26 2.39 3.43 0.18
C VAL A 26 1.67 3.70 1.50
N SER A 27 1.20 4.93 1.69
CA SER A 27 0.18 5.30 2.67
C SER A 27 -1.08 5.73 1.92
N ARG A 28 -2.19 5.02 2.11
CA ARG A 28 -3.52 5.38 1.59
C ARG A 28 -4.38 5.90 2.71
N LEU A 29 -4.72 7.18 2.71
CA LEU A 29 -5.63 7.79 3.67
C LEU A 29 -7.05 7.81 3.11
N TYR A 30 -8.01 7.26 3.85
CA TYR A 30 -9.41 7.15 3.48
C TYR A 30 -10.25 8.20 4.18
N PHE A 31 -11.15 8.82 3.44
CA PHE A 31 -12.02 9.89 3.92
C PHE A 31 -13.49 9.52 3.79
N ASP A 32 -14.31 10.00 4.73
CA ASP A 32 -15.76 9.91 4.63
C ASP A 32 -16.37 10.98 3.71
N ALA A 33 -17.71 11.00 3.63
CA ALA A 33 -18.46 11.99 2.87
C ALA A 33 -18.20 13.45 3.29
N ASN A 34 -17.81 13.66 4.55
CA ASN A 34 -17.55 14.97 5.16
C ASN A 34 -16.07 15.37 5.10
N ASN A 35 -15.24 14.60 4.40
CA ASN A 35 -13.77 14.78 4.32
C ASN A 35 -13.06 14.56 5.66
N THR A 36 -13.66 13.77 6.55
CA THR A 36 -13.03 13.33 7.79
C THR A 36 -12.17 12.10 7.51
N LEU A 37 -10.94 12.09 8.04
CA LEU A 37 -10.06 10.92 7.97
C LEU A 37 -10.68 9.77 8.79
N ILE A 38 -10.91 8.62 8.15
CA ILE A 38 -11.58 7.46 8.77
C ILE A 38 -10.76 6.18 8.76
N GLY A 39 -9.74 6.08 7.92
CA GLY A 39 -8.86 4.92 7.88
C GLY A 39 -7.59 5.15 7.11
N GLN A 40 -6.68 4.18 7.22
CA GLN A 40 -5.40 4.17 6.52
C GLN A 40 -5.03 2.75 6.11
N GLY A 41 -4.53 2.61 4.87
CA GLY A 41 -3.84 1.42 4.39
C GLY A 41 -2.35 1.69 4.24
N LEU A 42 -1.50 0.77 4.65
CA LEU A 42 -0.04 0.89 4.68
C LEU A 42 0.58 -0.30 3.94
N ARG A 43 1.46 -0.02 2.98
CA ARG A 43 2.37 -1.03 2.42
C ARG A 43 3.80 -0.55 2.60
N TYR A 44 4.60 -1.33 3.30
CA TYR A 44 6.01 -1.01 3.55
C TYR A 44 6.92 -1.57 2.45
N CYS A 45 8.14 -1.05 2.36
CA CYS A 45 9.18 -1.56 1.46
C CYS A 45 9.58 -3.01 1.72
N THR A 46 9.27 -3.54 2.89
CA THR A 46 9.44 -4.96 3.22
C THR A 46 8.36 -5.85 2.60
N GLY A 47 7.35 -5.27 1.95
CA GLY A 47 6.16 -5.97 1.45
C GLY A 47 5.08 -6.17 2.52
N LYS A 48 5.38 -5.92 3.80
CA LYS A 48 4.38 -5.97 4.87
C LYS A 48 3.26 -4.99 4.58
N THR A 49 2.02 -5.41 4.83
CA THR A 49 0.84 -4.53 4.75
C THR A 49 0.12 -4.48 6.09
N GLN A 50 -0.36 -3.28 6.43
CA GLN A 50 -1.14 -3.02 7.63
C GLN A 50 -2.26 -2.02 7.34
N HIS A 51 -3.23 -1.96 8.21
CA HIS A 51 -4.31 -0.97 8.12
C HIS A 51 -4.72 -0.49 9.51
N GLN A 52 -5.41 0.64 9.56
CA GLN A 52 -5.99 1.20 10.76
C GLN A 52 -7.33 1.87 10.43
N GLY A 53 -8.28 1.86 11.36
CA GLY A 53 -9.61 2.42 11.15
C GLY A 53 -10.38 1.71 10.03
N VAL A 54 -11.20 2.48 9.30
CA VAL A 54 -12.04 2.02 8.19
C VAL A 54 -11.27 2.15 6.88
N ALA A 55 -10.43 1.18 6.58
CA ALA A 55 -9.62 1.10 5.36
C ALA A 55 -10.27 0.14 4.35
N SER A 56 -11.33 0.57 3.66
CA SER A 56 -12.10 -0.32 2.77
C SER A 56 -11.61 -0.30 1.32
N HIS A 57 -11.51 -1.48 0.70
CA HIS A 57 -11.19 -1.59 -0.74
C HIS A 57 -12.23 -0.92 -1.65
N ALA A 58 -13.49 -0.85 -1.20
CA ALA A 58 -14.58 -0.26 -1.95
C ALA A 58 -14.64 1.28 -1.82
N ASN A 59 -13.94 1.88 -0.86
CA ASN A 59 -13.95 3.32 -0.69
C ASN A 59 -13.13 4.00 -1.80
N THR A 60 -13.75 4.91 -2.55
CA THR A 60 -13.08 5.65 -3.65
C THR A 60 -12.60 7.04 -3.24
N ARG A 61 -12.78 7.43 -1.97
CA ARG A 61 -12.39 8.72 -1.39
C ARG A 61 -11.10 8.56 -0.61
N TRP A 62 -9.99 8.52 -1.32
CA TRP A 62 -8.68 8.32 -0.71
C TRP A 62 -7.60 9.18 -1.35
N ILE A 63 -6.53 9.40 -0.61
CA ILE A 63 -5.29 10.02 -1.09
C ILE A 63 -4.15 9.05 -0.79
N ASP A 64 -3.36 8.75 -1.81
CA ASP A 64 -2.17 7.91 -1.69
C ASP A 64 -0.93 8.76 -1.72
N VAL A 65 0.00 8.44 -0.82
CA VAL A 65 1.39 8.85 -0.92
C VAL A 65 2.25 7.62 -1.17
N SER A 66 2.98 7.62 -2.27
CA SER A 66 3.97 6.60 -2.59
C SER A 66 5.35 7.11 -2.24
N TYR A 67 6.12 6.33 -1.49
CA TYR A 67 7.47 6.67 -1.04
C TYR A 67 8.46 5.72 -1.72
N ALA A 68 9.48 6.25 -2.37
CA ALA A 68 10.54 5.41 -2.93
C ALA A 68 11.24 4.63 -1.81
N CYS A 69 11.40 3.33 -2.00
CA CYS A 69 12.12 2.50 -1.04
C CYS A 69 13.63 2.75 -1.03
N GLN A 70 14.12 3.44 -2.06
CA GLN A 70 15.50 3.87 -2.22
C GLN A 70 15.48 5.28 -2.84
N GLY A 71 16.14 6.24 -2.19
CA GLY A 71 16.24 7.63 -2.65
C GLY A 71 15.09 8.53 -2.18
N ASP A 72 15.04 9.73 -2.74
CA ASP A 72 14.15 10.82 -2.32
C ASP A 72 13.05 11.01 -3.37
N SER A 73 11.95 10.26 -3.27
CA SER A 73 10.79 10.54 -4.11
C SER A 73 9.49 10.17 -3.41
N THR A 74 8.56 11.13 -3.46
CA THR A 74 7.18 10.97 -3.03
C THR A 74 6.25 11.34 -4.18
N ASP A 75 5.30 10.47 -4.51
CA ASP A 75 4.22 10.75 -5.46
C ASP A 75 2.87 10.76 -4.73
N VAL A 76 1.98 11.68 -5.12
CA VAL A 76 0.64 11.79 -4.53
C VAL A 76 -0.41 11.52 -5.60
N SER A 77 -1.26 10.52 -5.35
CA SER A 77 -2.38 10.18 -6.23
C SER A 77 -3.70 10.19 -5.47
N TYR A 78 -4.81 10.27 -6.21
CA TYR A 78 -6.12 10.55 -5.64
C TYR A 78 -7.17 9.57 -6.15
N GLY A 79 -8.10 9.22 -5.28
CA GLY A 79 -9.35 8.56 -5.65
C GLY A 79 -10.29 9.47 -6.44
N SER A 80 -11.42 8.92 -6.88
CA SER A 80 -12.34 9.60 -7.81
C SER A 80 -13.01 10.84 -7.22
N TRP A 81 -13.18 10.89 -5.90
CA TRP A 81 -13.91 11.95 -5.21
C TRP A 81 -13.09 12.48 -4.04
N VAL A 82 -12.07 13.29 -4.35
CA VAL A 82 -11.31 14.05 -3.36
C VAL A 82 -11.45 15.53 -3.71
N PRO A 83 -11.98 16.40 -2.83
CA PRO A 83 -12.12 17.83 -3.10
C PRO A 83 -10.76 18.51 -3.33
N ALA A 84 -10.73 19.52 -4.19
CA ALA A 84 -9.48 20.24 -4.52
C ALA A 84 -8.80 20.84 -3.29
N GLN A 85 -9.57 21.40 -2.35
CA GLN A 85 -9.02 21.98 -1.11
C GLN A 85 -8.29 20.92 -0.27
N LEU A 86 -8.91 19.75 -0.07
CA LEU A 86 -8.28 18.67 0.67
C LEU A 86 -6.97 18.24 0.01
N ARG A 87 -6.89 18.19 -1.33
CA ARG A 87 -5.65 17.87 -2.05
C ARG A 87 -4.54 18.89 -1.81
N GLN A 88 -4.89 20.19 -1.77
CA GLN A 88 -3.92 21.27 -1.53
C GLN A 88 -3.36 21.24 -0.11
N ASP A 89 -4.22 20.98 0.88
CA ASP A 89 -3.84 21.06 2.29
C ASP A 89 -3.26 19.74 2.83
N PHE A 90 -3.47 18.63 2.12
CA PHE A 90 -3.18 17.27 2.57
C PHE A 90 -1.77 17.09 3.16
N CYS A 91 -0.73 17.48 2.41
CA CYS A 91 0.65 17.29 2.85
C CYS A 91 0.96 18.05 4.16
N THR A 92 0.32 19.20 4.38
CA THR A 92 0.49 20.01 5.59
C THR A 92 -0.34 19.47 6.76
N LEU A 93 -1.58 19.03 6.49
CA LEU A 93 -2.49 18.53 7.51
C LEU A 93 -2.02 17.21 8.14
N TYR A 94 -1.39 16.35 7.34
CA TYR A 94 -1.02 14.99 7.74
C TYR A 94 0.49 14.76 7.78
N ASP A 95 1.32 15.77 7.50
CA ASP A 95 2.78 15.65 7.38
C ASP A 95 3.23 14.45 6.50
N ALA A 96 2.40 14.10 5.51
CA ALA A 96 2.54 12.84 4.79
C ALA A 96 3.60 12.91 3.68
N CYS A 97 4.00 14.09 3.23
CA CYS A 97 4.81 14.28 2.02
C CYS A 97 6.29 14.64 2.29
N THR A 98 6.74 14.51 3.54
CA THR A 98 8.07 14.97 3.99
C THR A 98 9.01 13.82 4.37
N SER A 99 8.49 12.61 4.61
CA SER A 99 9.22 11.48 5.18
C SER A 99 9.56 10.38 4.16
N LEU A 100 10.56 9.54 4.48
CA LEU A 100 11.01 8.40 3.65
C LEU A 100 10.09 7.18 3.69
N MET A 101 9.16 7.10 4.65
CA MET A 101 8.29 5.93 4.83
C MET A 101 6.90 6.31 5.32
N PRO A 102 5.88 5.49 4.99
CA PRO A 102 4.55 5.71 5.50
C PRO A 102 4.49 5.36 6.99
N TRP A 103 4.03 6.29 7.82
CA TRP A 103 3.81 6.08 9.24
C TRP A 103 2.31 5.94 9.54
N PRO A 104 1.94 5.16 10.58
CA PRO A 104 0.57 5.12 11.06
C PRO A 104 0.08 6.50 11.49
N GLU A 105 -1.11 6.91 11.05
CA GLU A 105 -1.72 8.18 11.44
C GLU A 105 -2.13 8.16 12.92
N PRO A 106 -1.52 9.01 13.77
CA PRO A 106 -1.79 8.99 15.21
C PRO A 106 -3.24 9.30 15.57
N GLY A 107 -3.95 10.03 14.70
CA GLY A 107 -5.34 10.45 14.91
C GLY A 107 -6.38 9.38 14.57
N LEU A 108 -5.99 8.24 13.99
CA LEU A 108 -6.92 7.18 13.64
C LEU A 108 -7.23 6.27 14.84
N PRO A 109 -8.50 5.92 15.07
CA PRO A 109 -8.86 4.99 16.14
C PRO A 109 -8.42 3.55 15.83
N GLY A 110 -8.20 2.78 16.88
CA GLY A 110 -7.87 1.36 16.79
C GLY A 110 -6.38 1.05 16.72
N THR A 111 -6.05 -0.25 16.71
CA THR A 111 -4.67 -0.74 16.55
C THR A 111 -4.41 -1.10 15.09
N LEU A 112 -3.13 -1.24 14.73
CA LEU A 112 -2.77 -1.68 13.38
C LEU A 112 -3.16 -3.14 13.16
N GLY A 113 -4.08 -3.37 12.22
CA GLY A 113 -4.40 -4.70 11.69
C GLY A 113 -3.39 -5.15 10.64
N ASN A 114 -3.37 -6.45 10.36
CA ASN A 114 -2.63 -7.02 9.24
C ASN A 114 -3.44 -6.88 7.94
N GLY A 115 -2.76 -6.67 6.81
CA GLY A 115 -3.41 -6.47 5.51
C GLY A 115 -3.63 -4.99 5.20
N PHE A 116 -3.76 -4.65 3.92
CA PHE A 116 -3.91 -3.25 3.48
C PHE A 116 -5.33 -2.68 3.66
N TYR A 117 -6.32 -3.57 3.84
CA TYR A 117 -7.73 -3.24 4.01
C TYR A 117 -8.28 -3.88 5.28
N SER A 118 -9.35 -3.30 5.82
CA SER A 118 -10.07 -3.79 7.00
C SER A 118 -11.23 -4.74 6.67
N ASP A 119 -11.60 -4.88 5.39
CA ASP A 119 -12.70 -5.69 4.86
C ASP A 119 -12.26 -6.83 3.94
#